data_AF-A0AAE1KXI7-F1
#
_entry.id   AF-A0AAE1KXI7-F1
#
_cell.length_a   1.000
_cell.length_b   1.000
_cell.length_c   1.000
_cell.angle_alpha   90.00
_cell.angle_beta   90.00
_cell.angle_gamma   90.00
#
_symmetry.space_group_name_H-M   'P 1'
#
loop_
_entity.id
_entity.type
_entity.pdbx_description
1 polymer ?
#
loop_
_entity_poly.entity_id
_entity_poly.type
_entity_poly.pdbx_seq_one_letter_code
_entity_poly.pdbx_strand_id
1 'polypeptide(L)'
;MWINAVKRAAAGSTSKVWKPSQHDRLCSAHFISGKKSDDSLAPDFVPSVFSFTSSPRKRKAEVALQRFQRRQNFSKLKEDSKPSHEEAKGNCSDMENELPSESDSDTLSITSDMLDYEQGANVALDKDCKYLREQNHHLNDNLSKLSLTENAFQNDEKDTHPLTMLQSDDSGLTCLDKCVRVACALVNMCPSVVPFD
;
A
#
# COMPACT_ATOMS: atom_id res chain seq x y z
N MET A 1 4.13 -9.92 21.15
CA MET A 1 4.44 -9.80 19.70
C MET A 1 4.24 -8.38 19.15
N TRP A 2 3.10 -7.72 19.36
CA TRP A 2 2.83 -6.38 18.80
C TRP A 2 3.81 -5.28 19.24
N ILE A 3 4.15 -5.22 20.54
CA ILE A 3 5.09 -4.23 21.07
C ILE A 3 6.46 -4.32 20.36
N ASN A 4 6.93 -5.55 20.11
CA ASN A 4 8.20 -5.80 19.42
C ASN A 4 8.15 -5.46 17.93
N ALA A 5 6.96 -5.49 17.32
CA ALA A 5 6.80 -5.19 15.91
C ALA A 5 6.95 -3.69 15.63
N VAL A 6 6.45 -2.84 16.54
CA VAL A 6 6.53 -1.38 16.43
C VAL A 6 7.97 -0.85 16.61
N LYS A 7 8.84 -1.61 17.30
CA LYS A 7 10.28 -1.32 17.48
C LYS A 7 10.59 0.13 17.90
N ARG A 8 9.80 0.69 18.81
CA ARG A 8 10.00 2.05 19.33
C ARG A 8 10.89 2.05 20.58
N ALA A 9 11.77 3.04 20.69
CA ALA A 9 12.55 3.30 21.90
C ALA A 9 11.80 4.28 22.82
N ALA A 10 12.00 4.16 24.14
CA ALA A 10 11.44 5.12 25.09
C ALA A 10 12.14 6.49 24.96
N ALA A 11 11.39 7.58 25.18
CA ALA A 11 11.96 8.94 25.12
C ALA A 11 13.16 9.06 26.09
N GLY A 12 14.31 9.47 25.57
CA GLY A 12 15.54 9.66 26.34
C GLY A 12 16.44 8.43 26.52
N SER A 13 16.15 7.29 25.87
CA SER A 13 17.05 6.12 25.94
C SER A 13 16.99 5.26 24.67
N THR A 14 18.15 4.99 24.08
CA THR A 14 18.31 4.06 22.93
C THR A 14 18.13 2.60 23.34
N SER A 15 18.22 2.29 24.63
CA SER A 15 18.25 0.93 25.18
C SER A 15 16.97 0.51 25.91
N LYS A 16 16.07 1.44 26.24
CA LYS A 16 14.81 1.13 26.92
C LYS A 16 13.68 0.86 25.93
N VAL A 17 13.14 -0.36 25.97
CA VAL A 17 11.98 -0.77 25.16
C VAL A 17 10.75 0.07 25.55
N TRP A 18 10.14 0.71 24.57
CA TRP A 18 8.90 1.46 24.76
C TRP A 18 7.74 0.54 25.16
N LYS A 19 6.87 1.01 26.06
CA LYS A 19 5.63 0.33 26.44
C LYS A 19 4.42 1.20 26.04
N PRO A 20 3.40 0.61 25.39
CA PRO A 20 2.21 1.35 25.01
C PRO A 20 1.38 1.77 26.24
N SER A 21 0.81 2.96 26.15
CA SER A 21 -0.20 3.56 27.01
C SER A 21 -1.61 3.34 26.42
N GLN A 22 -2.65 3.65 27.20
CA GLN A 22 -4.05 3.56 26.79
C GLN A 22 -4.42 4.51 25.64
N HIS A 23 -3.59 5.51 25.35
CA HIS A 23 -3.80 6.49 24.27
C HIS A 23 -3.00 6.19 23.01
N ASP A 24 -2.12 5.19 23.03
CA ASP A 24 -1.36 4.82 21.85
C ASP A 24 -2.27 4.15 20.81
N ARG A 25 -2.13 4.59 19.56
CA ARG A 25 -2.94 4.13 18.44
C ARG A 25 -2.03 3.72 17.30
N LEU A 26 -2.44 2.70 16.56
CA LEU A 26 -1.84 2.30 15.29
C LEU A 26 -2.88 2.48 14.19
N CYS A 27 -2.49 3.13 13.10
CA CYS A 27 -3.35 3.24 11.93
C CYS A 27 -3.33 1.94 11.11
N SER A 28 -4.33 1.81 10.23
CA SER A 28 -4.50 0.69 9.29
C SER A 28 -3.28 0.45 8.40
N ALA A 29 -2.52 1.49 8.06
CA ALA A 29 -1.38 1.41 7.15
C ALA A 29 -0.24 0.47 7.62
N HIS A 30 -0.26 0.07 8.89
CA HIS A 30 0.72 -0.87 9.45
C HIS A 30 0.38 -2.35 9.23
N PHE A 31 -0.79 -2.62 8.65
CA PHE A 31 -1.27 -3.94 8.27
C PHE A 31 -1.18 -4.10 6.75
N ILE A 32 -0.88 -5.31 6.27
CA ILE A 32 -0.74 -5.62 4.84
C ILE A 32 -2.05 -5.38 4.10
N SER A 33 -3.18 -5.84 4.63
CA SER A 33 -4.50 -5.57 4.01
C SER A 33 -5.07 -4.19 4.35
N GLY A 34 -4.41 -3.42 5.22
CA GLY A 34 -4.99 -2.21 5.79
C GLY A 34 -6.03 -2.46 6.88
N LYS A 35 -6.18 -3.70 7.38
CA LYS A 35 -7.14 -4.05 8.44
C LYS A 35 -6.50 -4.99 9.45
N LYS A 36 -6.80 -4.83 10.74
CA LYS A 36 -6.37 -5.80 11.77
C LYS A 36 -7.15 -7.10 11.59
N SER A 37 -6.48 -8.24 11.76
CA SER A 37 -7.14 -9.54 11.88
C SER A 37 -7.08 -10.03 13.32
N ASP A 38 -8.12 -10.72 13.77
CA ASP A 38 -8.14 -11.42 15.06
C ASP A 38 -7.75 -12.91 14.92
N ASP A 39 -7.69 -13.43 13.69
CA ASP A 39 -7.19 -14.78 13.39
C ASP A 39 -5.65 -14.81 13.49
N SER A 40 -5.12 -15.67 14.36
CA SER A 40 -3.69 -15.82 14.61
C SER A 40 -2.89 -16.35 13.41
N LEU A 41 -3.55 -17.00 12.46
CA LEU A 41 -2.94 -17.48 11.21
C LEU A 41 -2.93 -16.41 10.11
N ALA A 42 -3.66 -15.32 10.29
CA ALA A 42 -3.67 -14.22 9.35
C ALA A 42 -2.38 -13.39 9.44
N PRO A 43 -1.80 -12.96 8.31
CA PRO A 43 -0.60 -12.13 8.34
C PRO A 43 -0.83 -10.73 8.92
N ASP A 44 -2.10 -10.27 8.95
CA ASP A 44 -2.50 -9.02 9.59
C ASP A 44 -2.79 -9.14 11.09
N PHE A 45 -2.57 -10.32 11.70
CA PHE A 45 -2.68 -10.49 13.14
C PHE A 45 -1.66 -9.64 13.90
N VAL A 46 -0.51 -9.33 13.30
CA VAL A 46 0.54 -8.48 13.89
C VAL A 46 0.93 -7.39 12.87
N PRO A 47 0.96 -6.11 13.26
CA PRO A 47 1.40 -5.05 12.35
C PRO A 47 2.84 -5.29 11.94
N SER A 48 3.14 -5.19 10.64
CA SER A 48 4.47 -5.52 10.09
C SER A 48 4.98 -4.51 9.05
N VAL A 49 4.11 -3.61 8.59
CA VAL A 49 4.43 -2.58 7.60
C VAL A 49 4.86 -1.32 8.32
N PHE A 50 6.17 -1.10 8.45
CA PHE A 50 6.74 0.12 9.01
C PHE A 50 7.75 0.73 8.04
N SER A 51 8.16 1.99 8.29
CA SER A 51 9.14 2.70 7.47
C SER A 51 10.49 1.97 7.42
N PHE A 52 10.86 1.25 8.49
CA PHE A 52 12.07 0.43 8.56
C PHE A 52 11.90 -0.99 8.00
N THR A 53 10.69 -1.40 7.59
CA THR A 53 10.49 -2.71 6.98
C THR A 53 11.00 -2.69 5.54
N SER A 54 11.95 -3.57 5.22
CA SER A 54 12.54 -3.64 3.88
C SER A 54 11.52 -4.09 2.81
N SER A 55 11.73 -3.63 1.57
CA SER A 55 10.86 -3.98 0.41
C SER A 55 10.69 -5.51 0.23
N PRO A 56 11.74 -6.35 0.28
CA PRO A 56 11.57 -7.79 0.18
C PRO A 56 10.67 -8.40 1.27
N ARG A 57 10.74 -7.86 2.51
CA ARG A 57 9.88 -8.29 3.61
C ARG A 57 8.42 -7.91 3.37
N LYS A 58 8.16 -6.70 2.85
CA LYS A 58 6.80 -6.25 2.50
C LYS A 58 6.18 -7.18 1.44
N ARG A 59 6.91 -7.45 0.35
CA ARG A 59 6.46 -8.36 -0.72
C ARG A 59 6.16 -9.77 -0.20
N LYS A 60 7.00 -10.30 0.69
CA LYS A 60 6.76 -11.62 1.31
C LYS A 60 5.47 -11.63 2.14
N ALA A 61 5.19 -10.54 2.84
CA ALA A 61 3.98 -10.40 3.65
C ALA A 61 2.71 -10.30 2.76
N GLU A 62 2.78 -9.61 1.62
CA GLU A 62 1.71 -9.56 0.61
C GLU A 62 1.41 -10.95 0.03
N VAL A 63 2.45 -11.73 -0.32
CA VAL A 63 2.27 -13.12 -0.79
C VAL A 63 1.64 -14.00 0.31
N ALA A 64 2.01 -13.80 1.57
CA ALA A 64 1.39 -14.51 2.69
C ALA A 64 -0.11 -14.17 2.82
N LEU A 65 -0.49 -12.90 2.63
CA LEU A 65 -1.88 -12.47 2.63
C LEU A 65 -2.68 -13.14 1.51
N GLN A 66 -2.15 -13.17 0.28
CA GLN A 66 -2.80 -13.86 -0.83
C GLN A 66 -3.01 -15.36 -0.54
N ARG A 67 -2.00 -16.03 0.04
CA ARG A 67 -2.11 -17.44 0.42
C ARG A 67 -3.18 -17.66 1.49
N PHE A 68 -3.23 -16.79 2.50
CA PHE A 68 -4.26 -16.84 3.54
C PHE A 68 -5.67 -16.66 2.97
N GLN A 69 -5.87 -15.67 2.11
CA GLN A 69 -7.14 -15.41 1.44
C GLN A 69 -7.61 -16.60 0.60
N ARG A 70 -6.69 -17.25 -0.13
CA ARG A 70 -7.02 -18.48 -0.88
C ARG A 70 -7.56 -19.56 0.07
N ARG A 71 -6.88 -19.83 1.19
CA ARG A 71 -7.34 -20.82 2.19
C ARG A 71 -8.73 -20.49 2.73
N GLN A 72 -8.97 -19.22 3.06
CA GLN A 72 -10.27 -18.74 3.55
C GLN A 72 -11.40 -18.90 2.52
N ASN A 73 -11.10 -18.72 1.23
CA ASN A 73 -12.09 -18.92 0.18
C ASN A 73 -12.44 -20.40 0.01
N PHE A 74 -11.46 -21.29 0.09
CA PHE A 74 -11.72 -22.75 0.05
C PHE A 74 -12.54 -23.23 1.25
N SER A 75 -12.30 -22.69 2.45
CA SER A 75 -13.10 -23.07 3.62
C SER A 75 -14.56 -22.61 3.49
N LYS A 76 -14.80 -21.40 2.97
CA LYS A 76 -16.16 -20.87 2.76
C LYS A 76 -16.97 -21.70 1.76
N LEU A 77 -16.37 -22.04 0.61
CA LEU A 77 -17.02 -22.89 -0.39
C LEU A 77 -17.43 -24.26 0.17
N LYS A 78 -16.64 -24.80 1.10
CA LYS A 78 -16.91 -26.10 1.73
C LYS A 78 -18.02 -26.03 2.79
N GLU A 79 -18.23 -24.87 3.41
CA GLU A 79 -19.34 -24.65 4.36
C GLU A 79 -20.67 -24.45 3.64
N ASP A 80 -20.67 -23.80 2.48
CA ASP A 80 -21.88 -23.58 1.66
C ASP A 80 -22.36 -24.86 0.96
N SER A 81 -21.49 -25.87 0.81
CA SER A 81 -21.78 -27.17 0.22
C SER A 81 -21.93 -28.28 1.28
N LYS A 82 -22.90 -28.17 2.20
CA LYS A 82 -23.31 -29.32 3.04
C LYS A 82 -24.34 -30.20 2.30
N PRO A 83 -23.96 -31.31 1.65
CA PRO A 83 -24.84 -32.47 1.58
C PRO A 83 -24.78 -33.20 2.92
N SER A 84 -25.95 -33.63 3.39
CA SER A 84 -26.07 -34.57 4.50
C SER A 84 -25.32 -35.86 4.21
N HIS A 85 -24.52 -36.27 5.20
CA HIS A 85 -23.94 -37.60 5.40
C HIS A 85 -22.72 -38.06 4.58
N GLU A 86 -21.81 -38.61 5.39
CA GLU A 86 -20.85 -39.69 5.16
C GLU A 86 -19.39 -39.42 4.75
N GLU A 87 -18.57 -40.23 5.42
CA GLU A 87 -17.15 -40.15 5.69
C GLU A 87 -16.28 -40.32 4.43
N ALA A 88 -15.17 -39.60 4.38
CA ALA A 88 -13.96 -40.11 3.76
C ALA A 88 -12.73 -39.57 4.50
N LYS A 89 -12.08 -40.47 5.24
CA LYS A 89 -10.78 -40.28 5.90
C LYS A 89 -9.72 -39.91 4.87
N GLY A 90 -9.20 -38.69 4.95
CA GLY A 90 -7.99 -38.26 4.26
C GLY A 90 -6.81 -38.29 5.24
N ASN A 91 -6.06 -39.39 5.22
CA ASN A 91 -4.83 -39.61 5.96
C ASN A 91 -3.74 -38.64 5.45
N CYS A 92 -3.20 -37.77 6.32
CA CYS A 92 -1.94 -37.08 6.08
C CYS A 92 -0.89 -37.71 6.99
N SER A 93 0.01 -38.50 6.40
CA SER A 93 1.28 -38.84 7.03
C SER A 93 2.37 -37.94 6.46
N ASP A 94 2.99 -37.18 7.34
CA ASP A 94 4.33 -36.63 7.19
C ASP A 94 5.31 -37.69 6.69
N MET A 95 6.22 -37.28 5.79
CA MET A 95 7.50 -37.94 5.63
C MET A 95 8.52 -36.88 5.23
N GLU A 96 9.34 -36.49 6.21
CA GLU A 96 10.67 -35.97 5.97
C GLU A 96 11.42 -36.96 5.07
N ASN A 97 12.26 -36.48 4.15
CA ASN A 97 13.71 -36.68 4.24
C ASN A 97 14.42 -36.80 2.87
N GLU A 98 15.66 -36.30 2.89
CA GLU A 98 16.83 -36.57 2.05
C GLU A 98 16.84 -36.19 0.55
N LEU A 99 17.84 -35.35 0.24
CA LEU A 99 18.58 -35.32 -1.03
C LEU A 99 19.15 -36.72 -1.34
N PRO A 100 19.20 -37.11 -2.63
CA PRO A 100 20.45 -37.70 -3.11
C PRO A 100 21.00 -37.02 -4.38
N SER A 101 22.32 -36.92 -4.40
CA SER A 101 23.18 -36.48 -5.49
C SER A 101 23.67 -37.67 -6.37
N GLU A 102 24.09 -37.32 -7.60
CA GLU A 102 25.04 -38.01 -8.53
C GLU A 102 24.43 -39.06 -9.49
N SER A 103 24.27 -38.73 -10.80
CA SER A 103 25.11 -39.09 -11.99
C SER A 103 25.15 -40.60 -12.29
N ASP A 104 25.09 -41.17 -13.50
CA ASP A 104 25.08 -40.74 -14.91
C ASP A 104 24.69 -41.99 -15.74
N SER A 105 24.51 -41.85 -17.06
CA SER A 105 24.58 -42.90 -18.12
C SER A 105 23.26 -43.37 -18.78
N ASP A 106 23.05 -42.77 -19.96
CA ASP A 106 22.83 -43.41 -21.27
C ASP A 106 21.41 -43.70 -21.83
N THR A 107 21.06 -42.77 -22.75
CA THR A 107 20.56 -43.00 -24.12
C THR A 107 19.08 -43.31 -24.38
N LEU A 108 18.36 -42.21 -24.65
CA LEU A 108 17.54 -41.93 -25.85
C LEU A 108 16.48 -42.95 -26.29
N SER A 109 15.25 -42.71 -25.85
CA SER A 109 14.09 -42.63 -26.75
C SER A 109 13.47 -41.25 -26.59
N ILE A 110 13.87 -40.32 -27.45
CA ILE A 110 13.20 -39.00 -27.58
C ILE A 110 11.83 -39.31 -28.18
N THR A 111 10.84 -39.53 -27.32
CA THR A 111 9.44 -39.57 -27.74
C THR A 111 8.99 -38.14 -27.99
N SER A 112 8.23 -37.99 -29.06
CA SER A 112 7.63 -36.77 -29.61
C SER A 112 6.70 -36.01 -28.64
N ASP A 113 6.69 -36.33 -27.35
CA ASP A 113 5.71 -35.89 -26.36
C ASP A 113 6.23 -34.77 -25.43
N MET A 114 7.51 -34.40 -25.53
CA MET A 114 8.16 -33.40 -24.68
C MET A 114 8.17 -31.97 -25.26
N LEU A 115 7.48 -31.71 -26.37
CA LEU A 115 7.41 -30.37 -26.98
C LEU A 115 6.13 -29.58 -26.63
N ASP A 116 5.13 -30.22 -26.02
CA ASP A 116 3.86 -29.54 -25.71
C ASP A 116 3.86 -28.87 -24.33
N TYR A 117 4.64 -29.40 -23.38
CA TYR A 117 4.69 -28.86 -22.01
C TYR A 117 5.57 -27.60 -21.89
N GLU A 118 6.67 -27.53 -22.64
CA GLU A 118 7.51 -26.34 -22.70
C GLU A 118 6.84 -25.17 -23.44
N GLN A 119 6.00 -25.47 -24.44
CA GLN A 119 5.27 -24.44 -25.17
C GLN A 119 4.23 -23.75 -24.28
N GLY A 120 3.51 -24.50 -23.44
CA GLY A 120 2.47 -23.96 -22.54
C GLY A 120 3.02 -23.02 -21.46
N ALA A 121 4.14 -23.37 -20.84
CA ALA A 121 4.79 -22.54 -19.82
C ALA A 121 5.36 -21.25 -20.41
N ASN A 122 5.98 -21.31 -21.59
CA ASN A 122 6.47 -20.14 -22.31
C ASN A 122 5.33 -19.21 -22.77
N VAL A 123 4.18 -19.78 -23.17
CA VAL A 123 2.99 -19.00 -23.55
C VAL A 123 2.35 -18.30 -22.35
N ALA A 124 2.28 -18.96 -21.19
CA ALA A 124 1.80 -18.33 -19.96
C ALA A 124 2.72 -17.18 -19.52
N LEU A 125 4.04 -17.42 -19.57
CA LEU A 125 5.04 -16.40 -19.25
C LEU A 125 5.00 -15.22 -20.22
N ASP A 126 4.77 -15.45 -21.52
CA ASP A 126 4.62 -14.40 -22.54
C ASP A 126 3.39 -13.53 -22.29
N LYS A 127 2.27 -14.14 -21.90
CA LYS A 127 1.05 -13.41 -21.49
C LYS A 127 1.30 -12.52 -20.28
N ASP A 128 1.96 -13.05 -19.25
CA ASP A 128 2.31 -12.29 -18.05
C ASP A 128 3.28 -11.14 -18.37
N CYS A 129 4.27 -11.38 -19.24
CA CYS A 129 5.20 -10.35 -19.70
C CYS A 129 4.49 -9.22 -20.46
N LYS A 130 3.53 -9.55 -21.33
CA LYS A 130 2.72 -8.55 -22.06
C LYS A 130 1.87 -7.73 -21.10
N TYR A 131 1.14 -8.39 -20.20
CA TYR A 131 0.33 -7.73 -19.19
C TYR A 131 1.16 -6.78 -18.32
N LEU A 132 2.32 -7.23 -17.83
CA LEU A 132 3.20 -6.40 -17.01
C LEU A 132 3.77 -5.19 -17.76
N ARG A 133 4.03 -5.32 -19.07
CA ARG A 133 4.46 -4.18 -19.91
C ARG A 133 3.34 -3.16 -20.08
N GLU A 134 2.11 -3.61 -20.32
CA GLU A 134 0.94 -2.73 -20.42
C GLU A 134 0.66 -1.98 -19.12
N GLN A 135 0.75 -2.66 -17.98
CA GLN A 135 0.59 -2.02 -16.67
C GLN A 135 1.71 -1.00 -16.40
N ASN A 136 2.96 -1.31 -16.76
CA ASN A 136 4.06 -0.33 -16.63
C ASN A 136 3.85 0.89 -17.53
N HIS A 137 3.36 0.70 -18.76
CA HIS A 137 3.02 1.81 -19.65
C HIS A 137 1.92 2.67 -19.04
N HIS A 138 0.83 2.05 -18.58
CA HIS A 138 -0.28 2.77 -17.95
C HIS A 138 0.14 3.54 -16.68
N LEU A 139 0.97 2.93 -15.84
CA LEU A 139 1.51 3.60 -14.66
C LEU A 139 2.43 4.77 -15.03
N ASN A 140 3.27 4.62 -16.04
CA ASN A 140 4.11 5.72 -16.53
C ASN A 140 3.27 6.85 -17.13
N ASP A 141 2.18 6.54 -17.83
CA ASP A 141 1.23 7.55 -18.33
C ASP A 141 0.52 8.28 -17.19
N ASN A 142 0.16 7.57 -16.12
CA ASN A 142 -0.44 8.20 -14.95
C ASN A 142 0.58 9.05 -14.19
N LEU A 143 1.82 8.57 -14.06
CA LEU A 143 2.91 9.33 -13.47
C LEU A 143 3.23 10.57 -14.29
N SER A 144 3.24 10.50 -15.62
CA SER A 144 3.49 11.67 -16.46
C SER A 144 2.38 12.71 -16.32
N LYS A 145 1.11 12.28 -16.26
CA LYS A 145 -0.04 13.17 -16.02
C LYS A 145 -0.05 13.81 -14.63
N LEU A 146 0.40 13.07 -13.62
CA LEU A 146 0.46 13.54 -12.23
C LEU A 146 1.81 14.17 -11.87
N SER A 147 2.76 14.18 -12.81
CA SER A 147 4.08 14.75 -12.59
C SER A 147 3.95 16.27 -12.52
N LEU A 148 4.12 16.79 -11.31
CA LEU A 148 4.30 18.21 -11.06
C LEU A 148 5.69 18.62 -11.56
N THR A 149 5.83 18.79 -12.87
CA THR A 149 7.05 19.31 -13.49
C THR A 149 7.12 20.83 -13.33
N GLU A 150 8.33 21.40 -13.38
CA GLU A 150 8.57 22.85 -13.31
C GLU A 150 7.73 23.63 -14.36
N ASN A 151 7.47 23.02 -15.52
CA ASN A 151 6.61 23.58 -16.56
C ASN A 151 5.13 23.73 -16.13
N ALA A 152 4.65 22.92 -15.18
CA ALA A 152 3.29 23.06 -14.62
C ALA A 152 3.14 24.32 -13.75
N PHE A 153 4.26 24.90 -13.31
CA PHE A 153 4.31 26.17 -12.56
C PHE A 153 4.83 27.33 -13.41
N GLN A 154 5.13 27.11 -14.69
CA GLN A 154 5.51 28.18 -15.60
C GLN A 154 4.28 28.99 -16.00
N ASN A 155 4.03 30.00 -15.17
CA ASN A 155 3.36 31.27 -15.47
C ASN A 155 1.87 31.23 -15.82
N ASP A 156 1.06 31.19 -14.76
CA ASP A 156 -0.12 32.06 -14.69
C ASP A 156 0.15 33.16 -13.65
N GLU A 157 1.05 34.10 -13.99
CA GLU A 157 1.32 35.32 -13.20
C GLU A 157 0.04 36.14 -12.95
N LYS A 158 -1.03 35.89 -13.72
CA LYS A 158 -2.33 36.58 -13.56
C LYS A 158 -3.11 36.18 -12.31
N ASP A 159 -2.92 34.96 -11.80
CA ASP A 159 -3.75 34.41 -10.71
C ASP A 159 -2.91 33.98 -9.48
N THR A 160 -1.63 34.34 -9.43
CA THR A 160 -0.75 33.98 -8.31
C THR A 160 -0.55 35.17 -7.37
N HIS A 161 -1.04 35.03 -6.14
CA HIS A 161 -0.76 35.98 -5.07
C HIS A 161 0.52 35.62 -4.32
N PRO A 162 1.39 36.59 -3.99
CA PRO A 162 2.59 36.33 -3.19
C PRO A 162 2.23 35.69 -1.85
N LEU A 163 2.95 34.63 -1.47
CA LEU A 163 2.82 33.95 -0.17
C LEU A 163 2.87 34.90 1.03
N THR A 164 3.58 36.02 0.90
CA THR A 164 3.63 37.11 1.90
C THR A 164 2.25 37.67 2.25
N MET A 165 1.28 37.64 1.33
CA MET A 165 -0.08 38.11 1.57
C MET A 165 -0.90 37.16 2.45
N LEU A 166 -0.48 35.89 2.56
CA LEU A 166 -1.14 34.83 3.32
C LEU A 166 -0.47 34.53 4.67
N GLN A 167 0.70 35.12 4.93
CA GLN A 167 1.39 34.96 6.21
C GLN A 167 0.74 35.84 7.28
N SER A 168 0.31 35.20 8.37
CA SER A 168 -0.16 35.87 9.58
C SER A 168 1.05 36.33 10.40
N ASP A 169 0.99 37.54 10.95
CA ASP A 169 1.96 37.99 11.96
C ASP A 169 1.56 37.50 13.37
N ASP A 170 2.31 37.91 14.40
CA ASP A 170 2.06 37.54 15.81
C ASP A 170 0.67 38.00 16.31
N SER A 171 -0.03 38.87 15.56
CA SER A 171 -1.42 39.28 15.84
C SER A 171 -2.47 38.35 15.24
N GLY A 172 -2.05 37.33 14.49
CA GLY A 172 -2.91 36.34 13.84
C GLY A 172 -3.61 36.85 12.57
N LEU A 173 -3.28 38.06 12.10
CA LEU A 173 -3.91 38.69 10.94
C LEU A 173 -2.98 38.65 9.74
N THR A 174 -3.52 38.28 8.59
CA THR A 174 -2.79 38.31 7.32
C THR A 174 -2.71 39.75 6.78
N CYS A 175 -1.79 40.00 5.85
CA CYS A 175 -1.74 41.27 5.14
C CYS A 175 -3.07 41.55 4.40
N LEU A 176 -3.69 40.51 3.83
CA LEU A 176 -5.01 40.60 3.21
C LEU A 176 -6.08 41.08 4.21
N ASP A 177 -6.11 40.54 5.43
CA ASP A 177 -7.07 40.95 6.47
C ASP A 177 -6.94 42.44 6.82
N LYS A 178 -5.71 42.96 6.85
CA LYS A 178 -5.43 44.37 7.10
C LYS A 178 -5.92 45.25 5.95
N CYS A 179 -5.67 44.84 4.71
CA CYS A 179 -6.15 45.55 3.52
C CYS A 179 -7.69 45.58 3.47
N VAL A 180 -8.36 44.46 3.74
CA VAL A 180 -9.82 44.38 3.76
C VAL A 180 -10.41 45.28 4.85
N ARG A 181 -9.81 45.31 6.06
CA ARG A 181 -10.27 46.21 7.14
C ARG A 181 -10.18 47.69 6.76
N VAL A 182 -9.07 48.10 6.14
CA VAL A 182 -8.90 49.48 5.67
C VAL A 182 -9.92 49.78 4.57
N ALA A 183 -10.09 48.88 3.59
CA ALA A 183 -11.06 49.05 2.53
C ALA A 183 -12.51 49.18 3.07
N CYS A 184 -12.91 48.32 4.00
CA CYS A 184 -14.22 48.40 4.66
C CYS A 184 -14.39 49.72 5.45
N ALA A 185 -13.35 50.19 6.13
CA ALA A 185 -13.40 51.47 6.84
C ALA A 185 -13.55 52.65 5.87
N LEU A 186 -12.84 52.63 4.74
CA LEU A 186 -12.93 53.68 3.70
C LEU A 186 -14.31 53.72 3.04
N VAL A 187 -14.93 52.56 2.77
CA VAL A 187 -16.31 52.49 2.24
C VAL A 187 -17.32 53.09 3.22
N ASN A 188 -17.09 52.96 4.53
CA ASN A 188 -17.97 53.50 5.56
C ASN A 188 -17.71 54.98 5.90
N MET A 189 -16.54 55.52 5.55
CA MET A 189 -16.15 56.91 5.84
C MET A 189 -16.43 57.88 4.69
N CYS A 190 -16.63 57.38 3.46
CA CYS A 190 -16.91 58.21 2.30
C CYS A 190 -18.43 58.24 2.03
N PRO A 191 -19.09 59.42 2.00
CA PRO A 191 -20.43 59.53 1.45
C PRO A 191 -20.44 59.04 0.00
N SER A 192 -21.52 58.34 -0.41
CA SER A 192 -21.70 57.94 -1.81
C SER A 192 -21.56 59.17 -2.72
N VAL A 193 -20.58 59.15 -3.61
CA VAL A 193 -20.38 60.17 -4.67
C VAL A 193 -21.39 60.02 -5.81
N VAL A 194 -22.28 59.02 -5.73
CA VAL A 194 -23.39 58.84 -6.67
C VAL A 194 -24.66 59.44 -6.04
N PRO A 195 -25.25 60.51 -6.62
CA PRO A 195 -26.55 61.00 -6.21
C PRO A 195 -27.61 59.93 -6.44
N PHE A 196 -28.47 59.71 -5.46
CA PHE A 196 -29.68 58.90 -5.65
C PHE A 196 -30.76 59.83 -6.19
N ASP A 197 -30.85 59.94 -7.53
CA ASP A 197 -32.01 60.50 -8.23
C ASP A 197 -33.07 59.40 -8.46
#